data_AF-C6H8X0-F1
#
_entry.id   AF-C6H8X0-F1
#
_cell.length_a   1.000
_cell.length_b   1.000
_cell.length_c   1.000
_cell.angle_alpha   90.00
_cell.angle_beta   90.00
_cell.angle_gamma   90.00
#
_symmetry.space_group_name_H-M   'P 1'
#
loop_
_entity.id
_entity.type
_entity.pdbx_description
1 polymer ?
#
loop_
_entity_poly.entity_id
_entity_poly.type
_entity_poly.pdbx_seq_one_letter_code
_entity_poly.pdbx_strand_id
1 'polypeptide(L)'
;MDPLVNPGQVSTHAHAIHGSNGLTIWRYYLLHGENTTAFSRGFQMLAGDTYQHNFTLPISDSSKSSWLGEDSTEFALQQKALEFNCMNHTLNPEPSLYCHTLSNKEYLDVYCTDGLCTEIIFPSCWNGWDIDTADHKSHVVYSSTVDDGTCPHGFGICLISLYYETIWNTNTFKDVVGEFTFANGDSTGCGYHADFIEAWEDSILQKTAYQCRNMSGCVKDCPLFILQSQEKQEQCKLRVLDVLSHEQGQIHYNGLPGNVSIVCGSEYNL
;
A
#
# COMPACT_ATOMS: atom_id res chain seq x y z
N MET A 1 4.47 4.05 7.50
CA MET A 1 3.37 3.18 7.94
C MET A 1 4.03 1.99 8.59
N ASP A 2 3.54 1.64 9.76
CA ASP A 2 3.97 0.51 10.59
C ASP A 2 2.72 -0.35 10.72
N PRO A 3 2.82 -1.68 10.60
CA PRO A 3 1.62 -2.47 10.46
C PRO A 3 0.78 -2.46 11.74
N LEU A 4 -0.53 -2.55 11.55
CA LEU A 4 -1.50 -2.74 12.64
C LEU A 4 -1.37 -4.13 13.30
N VAL A 5 -0.58 -5.04 12.69
CA VAL A 5 -0.41 -6.42 13.11
C VAL A 5 1.01 -6.90 12.82
N ASN A 6 1.67 -7.46 13.82
CA ASN A 6 2.82 -8.34 13.61
C ASN A 6 2.27 -9.72 13.22
N PRO A 7 2.92 -10.50 12.34
CA PRO A 7 2.43 -11.85 12.01
C PRO A 7 2.14 -12.69 13.27
N GLY A 8 0.88 -13.03 13.48
CA GLY A 8 0.40 -13.80 14.64
C GLY A 8 0.27 -13.05 15.99
N GLN A 9 0.50 -11.73 16.05
CA GLN A 9 0.32 -10.90 17.27
C GLN A 9 -0.19 -9.49 16.95
N VAL A 10 -0.90 -8.86 17.90
CA VAL A 10 -1.23 -7.43 17.79
C VAL A 10 0.08 -6.64 17.70
N SER A 11 0.17 -5.68 16.76
CA SER A 11 1.41 -4.89 16.63
C SER A 11 1.77 -4.21 17.94
N THR A 12 3.05 -4.25 18.30
CA THR A 12 3.59 -3.64 19.53
C THR A 12 3.74 -2.13 19.43
N HIS A 13 3.48 -1.58 18.24
CA HIS A 13 3.41 -0.16 17.99
C HIS A 13 2.31 0.11 16.96
N ALA A 14 1.67 1.28 17.05
CA ALA A 14 0.62 1.65 16.10
C ALA A 14 0.80 3.11 15.69
N HIS A 15 1.01 3.34 14.39
CA HIS A 15 0.98 4.69 13.82
C HIS A 15 -0.39 5.00 13.23
N ALA A 16 -1.27 5.61 14.03
CA ALA A 16 -2.48 6.24 13.52
C ALA A 16 -2.14 7.65 13.00
N ILE A 17 -1.81 7.78 11.71
CA ILE A 17 -1.60 9.10 11.09
C ILE A 17 -2.95 9.69 10.69
N HIS A 18 -3.52 10.50 11.58
CA HIS A 18 -4.63 11.38 11.23
C HIS A 18 -4.08 12.76 10.86
N GLY A 19 -4.08 13.09 9.56
CA GLY A 19 -3.85 14.44 9.05
C GLY A 19 -2.51 15.05 9.50
N SER A 20 -1.46 14.79 8.74
CA SER A 20 -0.28 15.68 8.75
C SER A 20 -0.34 16.58 7.52
N ASN A 21 0.16 17.81 7.61
CA ASN A 21 0.17 18.74 6.47
C ASN A 21 1.12 18.33 5.32
N GLY A 22 1.80 17.19 5.43
CA GLY A 22 2.78 16.70 4.45
C GLY A 22 2.53 15.27 3.96
N LEU A 23 1.39 14.66 4.32
CA LEU A 23 1.03 13.29 3.95
C LEU A 23 -0.45 13.19 3.57
N THR A 24 -0.74 12.62 2.41
CA THR A 24 -2.10 12.25 2.00
C THR A 24 -2.11 10.78 1.56
N ILE A 25 -3.13 10.02 1.95
CA ILE A 25 -3.29 8.62 1.54
C ILE A 25 -4.65 8.43 0.88
N TRP A 26 -4.66 7.93 -0.35
CA TRP A 26 -5.83 7.51 -1.10
C TRP A 26 -5.92 5.99 -1.14
N ARG A 27 -7.14 5.46 -1.09
CA ARG A 27 -7.42 4.03 -1.14
C ARG A 27 -8.44 3.80 -2.24
N TYR A 28 -8.04 3.06 -3.25
CA TYR A 28 -8.85 2.79 -4.42
C TYR A 28 -9.32 1.33 -4.39
N TYR A 29 -10.59 1.14 -4.74
CA TYR A 29 -11.24 -0.16 -4.92
C TYR A 29 -11.52 -0.31 -6.41
N LEU A 30 -10.62 -0.98 -7.11
CA LEU A 30 -10.63 -1.09 -8.57
C LEU A 30 -11.38 -2.35 -9.00
N LEU A 31 -12.34 -2.17 -9.91
CA LEU A 31 -13.18 -3.24 -10.42
C LEU A 31 -12.63 -3.72 -11.77
N HIS A 32 -11.87 -4.81 -11.75
CA HIS A 32 -11.34 -5.42 -12.98
C HIS A 32 -12.31 -6.47 -13.52
N GLY A 33 -12.94 -6.16 -14.66
CA GLY A 33 -13.93 -7.03 -15.29
C GLY A 33 -15.32 -6.97 -14.67
N GLU A 34 -16.17 -7.93 -15.02
CA GLU A 34 -17.59 -7.95 -14.62
C GLU A 34 -17.83 -8.71 -13.31
N ASN A 35 -16.98 -9.69 -12.98
CA ASN A 35 -17.18 -10.63 -11.86
C ASN A 35 -16.14 -10.48 -10.74
N THR A 36 -16.03 -9.29 -10.16
CA THR A 36 -15.20 -9.07 -8.95
C THR A 36 -15.96 -9.42 -7.68
N THR A 37 -15.24 -10.04 -6.75
CA THR A 37 -15.74 -10.48 -5.45
C THR A 37 -15.24 -9.51 -4.37
N ALA A 38 -16.15 -9.00 -3.54
CA ALA A 38 -15.76 -8.22 -2.37
C ALA A 38 -15.23 -9.14 -1.26
N PHE A 39 -14.54 -8.55 -0.31
CA PHE A 39 -13.94 -9.26 0.81
C PHE A 39 -15.03 -9.75 1.79
N SER A 40 -14.79 -10.92 2.38
CA SER A 40 -15.63 -11.39 3.49
C SER A 40 -15.34 -10.58 4.75
N ARG A 41 -16.30 -10.49 5.68
CA ARG A 41 -16.10 -9.75 6.93
C ARG A 41 -14.89 -10.29 7.70
N GLY A 42 -14.00 -9.39 8.13
CA GLY A 42 -12.79 -9.76 8.86
C GLY A 42 -11.70 -10.38 7.98
N PHE A 43 -11.83 -10.28 6.66
CA PHE A 43 -10.75 -10.61 5.74
C PHE A 43 -9.53 -9.73 6.00
N GLN A 44 -8.33 -10.31 6.03
CA GLN A 44 -7.10 -9.58 6.28
C GLN A 44 -6.05 -9.96 5.25
N MET A 45 -5.32 -8.98 4.72
CA MET A 45 -4.19 -9.26 3.85
C MET A 45 -3.10 -8.20 3.96
N LEU A 46 -1.86 -8.62 3.71
CA LEU A 46 -0.69 -7.77 3.67
C LEU A 46 -0.10 -7.76 2.25
N ALA A 47 0.13 -6.56 1.70
CA ALA A 47 0.86 -6.35 0.46
C ALA A 47 2.27 -5.81 0.76
N GLY A 48 3.26 -6.19 -0.04
CA GLY A 48 4.66 -5.84 0.20
C GLY A 48 5.31 -6.69 1.29
N ASP A 49 6.55 -6.38 1.67
CA ASP A 49 7.28 -7.11 2.73
C ASP A 49 8.26 -6.19 3.44
N THR A 50 8.01 -5.90 4.71
CA THR A 50 8.85 -5.00 5.52
C THR A 50 10.30 -5.45 5.66
N TYR A 51 10.60 -6.72 5.43
CA TYR A 51 11.92 -7.32 5.60
C TYR A 51 12.73 -7.33 4.29
N GLN A 52 12.10 -6.97 3.17
CA GLN A 52 12.76 -6.89 1.87
C GLN A 52 13.49 -5.56 1.74
N HIS A 53 14.83 -5.57 1.67
CA HIS A 53 15.65 -4.35 1.56
C HIS A 53 16.52 -4.32 0.30
N ASN A 54 16.16 -5.10 -0.72
CA ASN A 54 16.90 -5.17 -1.97
C ASN A 54 15.97 -5.48 -3.15
N PHE A 55 16.07 -4.70 -4.23
CA PHE A 55 15.39 -5.01 -5.47
C PHE A 55 16.30 -5.82 -6.38
N THR A 56 15.98 -7.09 -6.58
CA THR A 56 16.84 -8.02 -7.36
C THR A 56 16.39 -8.19 -8.80
N LEU A 57 15.33 -7.51 -9.22
CA LEU A 57 14.77 -7.61 -10.57
C LEU A 57 15.36 -6.50 -11.48
N PRO A 58 15.22 -6.62 -12.81
CA PRO A 58 15.60 -5.55 -13.73
C PRO A 58 14.85 -4.24 -13.43
N ILE A 59 15.56 -3.12 -13.39
CA ILE A 59 15.03 -1.79 -13.04
C ILE A 59 14.03 -1.26 -14.09
N SER A 60 14.05 -1.79 -15.31
CA SER A 60 13.02 -1.53 -16.33
C SER A 60 12.27 -2.82 -16.58
N ASP A 61 10.99 -2.79 -16.24
CA ASP A 61 10.09 -3.87 -16.60
C ASP A 61 9.95 -3.99 -18.11
N SER A 62 9.93 -5.23 -18.60
CA SER A 62 9.45 -5.52 -19.94
C SER A 62 7.94 -5.26 -20.01
N SER A 63 7.35 -5.22 -21.21
CA SER A 63 5.90 -5.09 -21.34
C SER A 63 5.17 -6.15 -20.49
N LYS A 64 4.10 -5.77 -19.77
CA LYS A 64 3.28 -6.71 -18.98
C LYS A 64 2.91 -7.99 -19.75
N SER A 65 2.63 -7.84 -21.05
CA SER A 65 2.30 -8.96 -21.95
C SER A 65 3.43 -9.97 -22.21
N SER A 66 4.68 -9.63 -21.88
CA SER A 66 5.84 -10.52 -22.00
C SER A 66 6.28 -11.15 -20.68
N TRP A 67 5.65 -10.81 -19.55
CA TRP A 67 6.02 -11.36 -18.25
C TRP A 67 5.72 -12.86 -18.19
N LEU A 68 6.77 -13.67 -18.08
CA LEU A 68 6.73 -15.12 -18.00
C LEU A 68 7.94 -15.60 -17.18
N GLY A 69 7.82 -16.77 -16.55
CA GLY A 69 8.93 -17.35 -15.79
C GLY A 69 9.26 -16.51 -14.56
N GLU A 70 10.52 -16.06 -14.45
CA GLU A 70 11.02 -15.28 -13.32
C GLU A 70 10.24 -13.96 -13.12
N ASP A 71 9.83 -13.30 -14.21
CA ASP A 71 9.05 -12.05 -14.17
C ASP A 71 7.61 -12.23 -13.65
N SER A 72 7.12 -13.47 -13.61
CA SER A 72 5.75 -13.81 -13.18
C SER A 72 5.71 -14.60 -11.87
N THR A 73 6.83 -14.69 -11.15
CA THR A 73 6.85 -15.30 -9.81
C THR A 73 6.11 -14.38 -8.82
N GLU A 74 5.52 -14.93 -7.76
CA GLU A 74 4.86 -14.09 -6.73
C GLU A 74 5.82 -13.06 -6.13
N PHE A 75 7.08 -13.44 -5.93
CA PHE A 75 8.11 -12.49 -5.49
C PHE A 75 8.29 -11.35 -6.49
N ALA A 76 8.39 -11.66 -7.79
CA ALA A 76 8.54 -10.63 -8.81
C ALA A 76 7.31 -9.73 -8.90
N LEU A 77 6.11 -10.30 -8.92
CA LEU A 77 4.85 -9.55 -8.99
C LEU A 77 4.66 -8.67 -7.74
N GLN A 78 5.01 -9.17 -6.56
CA GLN A 78 4.96 -8.40 -5.32
C GLN A 78 5.91 -7.19 -5.35
N GLN A 79 7.12 -7.34 -5.89
CA GLN A 79 8.05 -6.22 -6.00
C GLN A 79 7.62 -5.23 -7.10
N LYS A 80 7.08 -5.73 -8.22
CA LYS A 80 6.51 -4.89 -9.30
C LYS A 80 5.24 -4.17 -8.88
N ALA A 81 4.56 -4.63 -7.82
CA ALA A 81 3.37 -4.01 -7.25
C ALA A 81 3.67 -2.76 -6.40
N LEU A 82 4.94 -2.45 -6.16
CA LEU A 82 5.39 -1.24 -5.50
C LEU A 82 5.76 -0.19 -6.53
N GLU A 83 5.45 1.07 -6.24
CA GLU A 83 5.79 2.20 -7.10
C GLU A 83 6.27 3.41 -6.31
N PHE A 84 7.26 4.12 -6.85
CA PHE A 84 7.88 5.32 -6.28
C PHE A 84 7.96 6.42 -7.35
N ASN A 85 6.79 6.98 -7.65
CA ASN A 85 6.58 7.98 -8.68
C ASN A 85 7.05 9.37 -8.26
N CYS A 86 7.86 9.98 -9.11
CA CYS A 86 8.35 11.34 -8.95
C CYS A 86 7.29 12.34 -9.42
N MET A 87 6.71 13.12 -8.50
CA MET A 87 5.67 14.07 -8.90
C MET A 87 6.29 15.39 -9.37
N ASN A 88 5.94 15.75 -10.60
CA ASN A 88 6.26 17.03 -11.21
C ASN A 88 5.12 17.50 -12.13
N HIS A 89 4.30 18.43 -11.66
CA HIS A 89 3.11 18.90 -12.38
C HIS A 89 3.43 19.70 -13.65
N THR A 90 4.71 20.00 -13.91
CA THR A 90 5.15 20.65 -15.16
C THR A 90 5.52 19.66 -16.27
N LEU A 91 5.64 18.37 -15.93
CA LEU A 91 5.97 17.28 -16.85
C LEU A 91 4.75 16.38 -17.06
N ASN A 92 4.86 15.45 -18.02
CA ASN A 92 3.88 14.37 -18.11
C ASN A 92 4.03 13.47 -16.88
N PRO A 93 2.91 13.04 -16.27
CA PRO A 93 2.96 12.12 -15.15
C PRO A 93 3.60 10.79 -15.57
N GLU A 94 4.36 10.21 -14.64
CA GLU A 94 4.92 8.86 -14.79
C GLU A 94 3.77 7.84 -14.77
N PRO A 95 3.85 6.75 -15.57
CA PRO A 95 2.87 5.67 -15.47
C PRO A 95 3.05 4.91 -14.15
N SER A 96 1.97 4.38 -13.59
CA SER A 96 2.07 3.45 -12.44
C SER A 96 2.83 2.16 -12.82
N LEU A 97 3.49 1.54 -11.83
CA LEU A 97 4.25 0.29 -11.95
C LEU A 97 5.45 0.40 -12.92
N TYR A 98 6.24 1.47 -12.78
CA TYR A 98 7.42 1.78 -13.57
C TYR A 98 8.72 1.83 -12.73
N CYS A 99 8.68 2.44 -11.55
CA CYS A 99 9.80 2.67 -10.65
C CYS A 99 9.56 1.98 -9.30
N HIS A 100 10.13 0.78 -9.14
CA HIS A 100 9.85 -0.09 -7.99
C HIS A 100 10.74 0.16 -6.75
N THR A 101 11.55 1.23 -6.76
CA THR A 101 12.48 1.56 -5.66
C THR A 101 12.51 3.05 -5.37
N LEU A 102 12.76 3.41 -4.11
CA LEU A 102 12.94 4.79 -3.69
C LEU A 102 14.21 5.38 -4.33
N SER A 103 14.03 6.40 -5.17
CA SER A 103 15.14 7.19 -5.69
C SER A 103 15.86 7.96 -4.59
N ASN A 104 17.16 8.20 -4.78
CA ASN A 104 17.97 8.92 -3.79
C ASN A 104 17.53 10.39 -3.64
N LYS A 105 17.93 11.01 -2.52
CA LYS A 105 17.56 12.39 -2.18
C LYS A 105 17.93 13.40 -3.26
N GLU A 106 19.11 13.28 -3.87
CA GLU A 106 19.57 14.20 -4.91
C GLU A 106 18.66 14.19 -6.13
N TYR A 107 18.22 13.00 -6.56
CA TYR A 107 17.25 12.86 -7.63
C TYR A 107 15.90 13.50 -7.24
N LEU A 108 15.39 13.17 -6.05
CA LEU A 108 14.10 13.70 -5.59
C LEU A 108 14.09 15.24 -5.51
N ASP A 109 15.17 15.85 -5.04
CA ASP A 109 15.30 17.31 -4.91
C ASP A 109 15.31 18.04 -6.26
N VAL A 110 15.83 17.39 -7.30
CA VAL A 110 15.95 17.96 -8.63
C VAL A 110 14.66 17.75 -9.43
N TYR A 111 14.12 16.54 -9.41
CA TYR A 111 13.07 16.12 -10.35
C TYR A 111 11.66 16.14 -9.73
N CYS A 112 11.51 15.86 -8.44
CA CYS A 112 10.22 15.62 -7.79
C CYS A 112 9.71 16.87 -7.06
N THR A 113 9.52 17.94 -7.82
CA THR A 113 9.19 19.28 -7.30
C THR A 113 7.85 19.36 -6.58
N ASP A 114 6.95 18.41 -6.81
CA ASP A 114 5.64 18.36 -6.18
C ASP A 114 5.51 17.26 -5.12
N GLY A 115 6.58 16.48 -4.91
CA GLY A 115 6.65 15.43 -3.90
C GLY A 115 6.94 14.05 -4.48
N LEU A 116 6.89 13.04 -3.62
CA LEU A 116 6.99 11.63 -3.98
C LEU A 116 5.59 11.00 -3.84
N CYS A 117 5.16 10.25 -4.83
CA CYS A 117 3.99 9.39 -4.74
C CYS A 117 4.45 7.95 -4.58
N THR A 118 4.08 7.29 -3.48
CA THR A 118 4.35 5.86 -3.29
C THR A 118 3.07 5.08 -3.43
N GLU A 119 3.09 4.04 -4.22
CA GLU A 119 1.91 3.26 -4.56
C GLU A 119 2.14 1.80 -4.22
N ILE A 120 1.07 1.11 -3.82
CA ILE A 120 1.09 -0.31 -3.55
C ILE A 120 -0.20 -0.97 -4.00
N ILE A 121 -0.07 -2.01 -4.81
CA ILE A 121 -1.18 -2.85 -5.26
C ILE A 121 -1.21 -4.13 -4.42
N PHE A 122 -2.40 -4.50 -3.97
CA PHE A 122 -2.62 -5.73 -3.21
C PHE A 122 -2.82 -6.93 -4.16
N PRO A 123 -2.46 -8.13 -3.71
CA PRO A 123 -2.91 -9.37 -4.33
C PRO A 123 -4.43 -9.37 -4.57
N SER A 124 -4.85 -9.79 -5.77
CA SER A 124 -6.26 -9.73 -6.19
C SER A 124 -6.88 -11.10 -6.47
N CYS A 125 -6.13 -12.19 -6.26
CA CYS A 125 -6.59 -13.56 -6.50
C CYS A 125 -6.65 -14.35 -5.19
N TRP A 126 -7.81 -14.90 -4.86
CA TRP A 126 -8.08 -15.53 -3.58
C TRP A 126 -8.35 -17.03 -3.70
N ASN A 127 -7.89 -17.81 -2.71
CA ASN A 127 -8.09 -19.26 -2.66
C ASN A 127 -9.57 -19.67 -2.47
N GLY A 128 -10.40 -18.75 -1.99
CA GLY A 128 -11.84 -18.92 -1.87
C GLY A 128 -12.34 -19.51 -0.56
N TRP A 129 -11.47 -19.73 0.43
CA TRP A 129 -11.88 -20.27 1.71
C TRP A 129 -11.25 -19.57 2.93
N ASP A 130 -9.98 -19.17 2.87
CA ASP A 130 -9.29 -18.55 4.02
C ASP A 130 -9.54 -17.05 4.02
N ILE A 131 -10.17 -16.51 5.06
CA ILE A 131 -10.31 -15.05 5.22
C ILE A 131 -9.02 -14.40 5.74
N ASP A 132 -8.12 -15.19 6.31
CA ASP A 132 -6.83 -14.76 6.82
C ASP A 132 -5.92 -15.99 6.99
N THR A 133 -4.61 -15.79 6.90
CA THR A 133 -3.58 -16.78 7.21
C THR A 133 -2.61 -16.21 8.24
N ALA A 134 -1.83 -17.06 8.93
CA ALA A 134 -0.95 -16.58 10.00
C ALA A 134 0.09 -15.53 9.54
N ASP A 135 0.42 -15.52 8.26
CA ASP A 135 1.32 -14.57 7.60
C ASP A 135 0.58 -13.42 6.88
N HIS A 136 -0.75 -13.40 6.93
CA HIS A 136 -1.63 -12.47 6.22
C HIS A 136 -1.43 -12.44 4.69
N LYS A 137 -0.79 -13.47 4.11
CA LYS A 137 -0.36 -13.49 2.69
C LYS A 137 -0.73 -14.76 1.96
N SER A 138 -0.48 -15.94 2.54
CA SER A 138 -0.56 -17.23 1.84
C SER A 138 -1.93 -17.59 1.23
N HIS A 139 -3.01 -16.91 1.62
CA HIS A 139 -4.36 -17.14 1.07
C HIS A 139 -4.70 -16.27 -0.15
N VAL A 140 -3.85 -15.31 -0.50
CA VAL A 140 -3.98 -14.45 -1.69
C VAL A 140 -2.71 -14.43 -2.53
N VAL A 141 -2.85 -14.20 -3.82
CA VAL A 141 -1.75 -14.08 -4.78
C VAL A 141 -2.02 -12.98 -5.79
N TYR A 142 -0.97 -12.48 -6.43
CA TYR A 142 -1.12 -11.51 -7.50
C TYR A 142 -1.72 -12.15 -8.76
N SER A 143 -2.45 -11.35 -9.54
CA SER A 143 -2.79 -11.74 -10.90
C SER A 143 -1.54 -11.71 -11.79
N SER A 144 -1.60 -12.37 -12.94
CA SER A 144 -0.45 -12.49 -13.86
C SER A 144 0.22 -11.17 -14.26
N THR A 145 -0.48 -10.03 -14.15
CA THR A 145 0.03 -8.69 -14.47
C THR A 145 -0.13 -7.70 -13.31
N VAL A 146 -0.12 -8.20 -12.07
CA VAL A 146 -0.26 -7.48 -10.78
C VAL A 146 -1.66 -6.95 -10.51
N ASP A 147 -2.19 -6.09 -11.39
CA ASP A 147 -3.40 -5.30 -11.18
C ASP A 147 -4.59 -5.78 -12.03
N ASP A 148 -4.29 -6.21 -13.25
CA ASP A 148 -5.19 -6.90 -14.15
C ASP A 148 -4.61 -8.28 -14.52
N GLY A 149 -5.28 -9.06 -15.36
CA GLY A 149 -4.79 -10.37 -15.79
C GLY A 149 -5.51 -11.56 -15.15
N THR A 150 -4.87 -12.73 -15.22
CA THR A 150 -5.50 -14.01 -14.88
C THR A 150 -5.04 -14.52 -13.53
N CYS A 151 -5.97 -14.98 -12.71
CA CYS A 151 -5.64 -15.64 -11.45
C CYS A 151 -5.06 -17.04 -11.67
N PRO A 152 -3.99 -17.40 -10.94
CA PRO A 152 -3.37 -18.71 -11.06
C PRO A 152 -4.26 -19.83 -10.52
N HIS A 153 -3.93 -21.07 -10.88
CA HIS A 153 -4.65 -22.25 -10.41
C HIS A 153 -4.61 -22.34 -8.87
N GLY A 154 -5.76 -22.55 -8.25
CA GLY A 154 -5.92 -22.58 -6.79
C GLY A 154 -6.36 -21.24 -6.19
N PHE A 155 -6.31 -20.14 -6.94
CA PHE A 155 -6.72 -18.79 -6.50
C PHE A 155 -7.75 -18.15 -7.44
N GLY A 156 -8.69 -18.95 -7.93
CA GLY A 156 -9.58 -18.57 -9.04
C GLY A 156 -10.64 -17.51 -8.73
N ILE A 157 -10.70 -16.98 -7.50
CA ILE A 157 -11.65 -15.92 -7.14
C ILE A 157 -10.96 -14.56 -7.28
N CYS A 158 -11.36 -13.79 -8.28
CA CYS A 158 -10.92 -12.41 -8.46
C CYS A 158 -11.60 -11.52 -7.41
N LEU A 159 -10.79 -10.94 -6.52
CA LEU A 159 -11.20 -9.93 -5.56
C LEU A 159 -11.31 -8.56 -6.24
N ILE A 160 -11.96 -7.61 -5.57
CA ILE A 160 -11.79 -6.19 -5.88
C ILE A 160 -10.32 -5.83 -5.64
N SER A 161 -9.63 -5.28 -6.64
CA SER A 161 -8.22 -4.90 -6.46
C SER A 161 -8.13 -3.68 -5.55
N LEU A 162 -7.29 -3.76 -4.53
CA LEU A 162 -6.95 -2.60 -3.70
C LEU A 162 -5.66 -1.98 -4.21
N TYR A 163 -5.69 -0.66 -4.32
CA TYR A 163 -4.55 0.15 -4.70
C TYR A 163 -4.46 1.32 -3.74
N TYR A 164 -3.35 1.43 -3.01
CA TYR A 164 -3.11 2.53 -2.07
C TYR A 164 -2.07 3.45 -2.65
N GLU A 165 -2.35 4.74 -2.57
CA GLU A 165 -1.48 5.81 -3.05
C GLU A 165 -1.18 6.73 -1.87
N THR A 166 0.09 7.01 -1.65
CA THR A 166 0.53 7.88 -0.57
C THR A 166 1.43 8.98 -1.11
N ILE A 167 1.01 10.22 -0.92
CA ILE A 167 1.75 11.40 -1.34
C ILE A 167 2.56 11.95 -0.17
N TRP A 168 3.86 12.07 -0.38
CA TRP A 168 4.84 12.64 0.54
C TRP A 168 5.32 13.99 0.01
N ASN A 169 5.19 15.05 0.80
CA ASN A 169 5.73 16.37 0.43
C ASN A 169 7.25 16.44 0.67
N THR A 170 8.01 15.66 -0.10
CA THR A 170 9.48 15.57 -0.01
C THR A 170 10.17 16.88 -0.37
N ASN A 171 9.60 17.65 -1.31
CA ASN A 171 10.18 18.93 -1.75
C ASN A 171 10.27 19.98 -0.63
N THR A 172 9.46 19.88 0.43
CA THR A 172 9.62 20.73 1.65
C THR A 172 10.99 20.56 2.32
N PHE A 173 11.68 19.44 2.08
CA PHE A 173 12.98 19.13 2.65
C PHE A 173 14.13 19.25 1.63
N LYS A 174 13.89 19.92 0.49
CA LYS A 174 14.89 20.06 -0.58
C LYS A 174 16.25 20.56 -0.09
N ASP A 175 16.25 21.63 0.71
CA ASP A 175 17.49 22.25 1.21
C ASP A 175 18.00 21.63 2.54
N VAL A 176 17.40 20.51 2.97
CA VAL A 176 17.80 19.79 4.19
C VAL A 176 18.75 18.64 3.80
N VAL A 177 19.94 18.64 4.40
CA VAL A 177 20.92 17.56 4.23
C VAL A 177 20.43 16.31 4.94
N GLY A 178 20.35 15.19 4.22
CA GLY A 178 19.96 13.90 4.76
C GLY A 178 19.52 12.93 3.66
N GLU A 179 18.85 11.86 4.07
CA GLU A 179 18.20 10.88 3.21
C GLU A 179 16.75 10.68 3.64
N PHE A 180 15.91 10.19 2.72
CA PHE A 180 14.59 9.71 3.08
C PHE A 180 14.67 8.22 3.40
N THR A 181 14.00 7.82 4.47
CA THR A 181 13.98 6.44 4.96
C THR A 181 12.60 6.15 5.52
N PHE A 182 12.04 4.98 5.24
CA PHE A 182 10.79 4.55 5.83
C PHE A 182 10.98 4.22 7.32
N ALA A 183 9.89 4.31 8.08
CA ALA A 183 9.94 4.13 9.54
C ALA A 183 10.41 2.74 9.99
N ASN A 184 10.31 1.73 9.12
CA ASN A 184 10.86 0.39 9.30
C ASN A 184 12.37 0.30 9.03
N GLY A 185 13.07 1.43 8.84
CA GLY A 185 14.49 1.47 8.58
C GLY A 185 14.88 1.26 7.12
N ASP A 186 13.91 1.11 6.21
CA ASP A 186 14.19 0.87 4.80
C ASP A 186 14.51 2.16 4.04
N SER A 187 15.73 2.27 3.52
CA SER A 187 16.17 3.37 2.66
C SER A 187 16.03 3.07 1.16
N THR A 188 15.60 1.85 0.80
CA THR A 188 15.49 1.40 -0.59
C THR A 188 14.07 1.46 -1.15
N GLY A 189 13.05 1.45 -0.29
CA GLY A 189 11.64 1.38 -0.66
C GLY A 189 11.13 -0.06 -0.86
N CYS A 190 12.00 -1.05 -1.00
CA CYS A 190 11.60 -2.46 -1.18
C CYS A 190 10.81 -3.03 0.01
N GLY A 191 11.00 -2.42 1.18
CA GLY A 191 10.36 -2.75 2.45
C GLY A 191 8.97 -2.13 2.59
N TYR A 192 8.51 -1.39 1.59
CA TYR A 192 7.21 -0.74 1.62
C TYR A 192 6.11 -1.80 1.62
N HIS A 193 5.15 -1.63 2.53
CA HIS A 193 4.05 -2.56 2.71
C HIS A 193 2.80 -1.81 3.16
N ALA A 194 1.66 -2.49 3.03
CA ALA A 194 0.38 -2.01 3.52
C ALA A 194 -0.48 -3.18 3.97
N ASP A 195 -1.28 -2.93 5.01
CA ASP A 195 -2.25 -3.88 5.52
C ASP A 195 -3.66 -3.49 5.10
N PHE A 196 -4.49 -4.50 4.91
CA PHE A 196 -5.92 -4.35 4.73
C PHE A 196 -6.66 -5.25 5.71
N ILE A 197 -7.71 -4.69 6.33
CA ILE A 197 -8.65 -5.41 7.17
C ILE A 197 -10.06 -5.00 6.73
N GLU A 198 -10.86 -5.98 6.30
CA GLU A 198 -12.24 -5.75 5.87
C GLU A 198 -13.15 -5.46 7.06
N ALA A 199 -13.59 -4.21 7.13
CA ALA A 199 -14.44 -3.69 8.21
C ALA A 199 -15.68 -2.93 7.70
N TRP A 200 -16.02 -3.03 6.41
CA TRP A 200 -17.26 -2.45 5.93
C TRP A 200 -18.47 -3.20 6.48
N GLU A 201 -19.62 -2.53 6.48
CA GLU A 201 -20.88 -3.20 6.75
C GLU A 201 -21.13 -4.30 5.72
N ASP A 202 -21.52 -5.48 6.20
CA ASP A 202 -21.71 -6.66 5.36
C ASP A 202 -22.51 -6.33 4.09
N SER A 203 -22.06 -6.87 2.95
CA SER A 203 -22.64 -6.69 1.62
C SER A 203 -22.50 -5.32 0.97
N ILE A 204 -22.08 -4.26 1.68
CA ILE A 204 -22.04 -2.91 1.07
C ILE A 204 -21.03 -2.84 -0.07
N LEU A 205 -19.81 -3.35 0.13
CA LEU A 205 -18.78 -3.36 -0.91
C LEU A 205 -19.21 -4.15 -2.13
N GLN A 206 -19.79 -5.34 -1.95
CA GLN A 206 -20.27 -6.16 -3.06
C GLN A 206 -21.39 -5.45 -3.83
N LYS A 207 -22.34 -4.82 -3.13
CA LYS A 207 -23.41 -4.03 -3.77
C LYS A 207 -22.86 -2.83 -4.53
N THR A 208 -21.89 -2.12 -3.95
CA THR A 208 -21.19 -1.00 -4.60
C THR A 208 -20.49 -1.46 -5.87
N ALA A 209 -19.77 -2.58 -5.83
CA ALA A 209 -19.09 -3.14 -6.99
C ALA A 209 -20.07 -3.48 -8.15
N TYR A 210 -21.32 -3.81 -7.84
CA TYR A 210 -22.33 -4.06 -8.87
C TYR A 210 -23.07 -2.80 -9.33
N GLN A 211 -23.44 -1.91 -8.43
CA GLN A 211 -24.37 -0.80 -8.71
C GLN A 211 -23.66 0.51 -9.04
N CYS A 212 -22.41 0.68 -8.63
CA CYS A 212 -21.70 1.95 -8.69
C CYS A 212 -20.52 1.89 -9.65
N ARG A 213 -20.82 1.68 -10.94
CA ARG A 213 -19.84 1.56 -12.03
C ARG A 213 -19.74 2.81 -12.92
N ASN A 214 -20.04 3.98 -12.36
CA ASN A 214 -19.92 5.22 -13.09
C ASN A 214 -18.43 5.55 -13.33
N MET A 215 -18.06 5.80 -14.60
CA MET A 215 -16.69 6.14 -15.00
C MET A 215 -16.24 7.53 -14.55
N SER A 216 -17.12 8.34 -13.93
CA SER A 216 -16.76 9.63 -13.34
C SER A 216 -15.73 9.51 -12.20
N GLY A 217 -15.65 8.35 -11.53
CA GLY A 217 -14.86 8.17 -10.31
C GLY A 217 -15.40 8.94 -9.10
N CYS A 218 -16.52 9.66 -9.23
CA CYS A 218 -17.11 10.44 -8.16
C CYS A 218 -17.94 9.55 -7.23
N VAL A 219 -17.50 9.37 -5.98
CA VAL A 219 -18.22 8.60 -4.95
C VAL A 219 -19.68 9.07 -4.76
N LYS A 220 -19.94 10.37 -4.97
CA LYS A 220 -21.28 10.98 -4.89
C LYS A 220 -22.29 10.42 -5.88
N ASP A 221 -21.81 9.84 -6.97
CA ASP A 221 -22.68 9.30 -8.02
C ASP A 221 -23.23 7.92 -7.64
N CYS A 222 -22.67 7.28 -6.59
CA CYS A 222 -23.13 6.01 -6.07
C CYS A 222 -24.30 6.22 -5.08
N PRO A 223 -25.53 5.79 -5.41
CA PRO A 223 -26.71 6.03 -4.56
C PRO A 223 -26.68 5.25 -3.24
N LEU A 224 -25.75 4.29 -3.10
CA LEU A 224 -25.58 3.50 -1.88
C LEU A 224 -24.86 4.26 -0.76
N PHE A 225 -24.10 5.32 -1.09
CA PHE A 225 -23.31 6.06 -0.12
C PHE A 225 -24.01 7.32 0.36
N ILE A 226 -24.10 7.45 1.68
CA ILE A 226 -24.52 8.69 2.34
C ILE A 226 -23.26 9.40 2.83
N LEU A 227 -22.79 10.37 2.05
CA LEU A 227 -21.57 11.09 2.37
C LEU A 227 -21.80 12.15 3.45
N GLN A 228 -20.86 12.24 4.39
CA GLN A 228 -20.80 13.31 5.38
C GLN A 228 -19.92 14.45 4.86
N SER A 229 -20.17 15.69 5.31
CA SER A 229 -19.26 16.80 5.02
C SER A 229 -17.89 16.54 5.65
N GLN A 230 -16.84 17.10 5.06
CA GLN A 230 -15.48 17.01 5.60
C GLN A 230 -15.43 17.50 7.07
N GLU A 231 -16.07 18.63 7.37
CA GLU A 231 -16.16 19.17 8.73
C GLU A 231 -16.75 18.16 9.73
N LYS A 232 -17.75 17.37 9.31
CA LYS A 232 -18.35 16.35 10.17
C LYS A 232 -17.46 15.11 10.30
N GLN A 233 -16.75 14.72 9.24
CA GLN A 233 -15.79 13.62 9.29
C GLN A 233 -14.63 13.92 10.24
N GLU A 234 -14.12 15.17 10.25
CA GLU A 234 -13.03 15.61 11.13
C GLU A 234 -13.40 15.63 12.62
N GLN A 235 -14.70 15.62 12.93
CA GLN A 235 -15.21 15.49 14.31
C GLN A 235 -15.18 14.05 14.83
N CYS A 236 -15.03 13.04 13.95
CA CYS A 236 -14.89 11.66 14.37
C CYS A 236 -13.57 11.46 15.11
N LYS A 237 -13.65 11.09 16.39
CA LYS A 237 -12.49 10.74 17.22
C LYS A 237 -12.55 9.25 17.53
N LEU A 238 -11.47 8.53 17.25
CA LEU A 238 -11.30 7.19 17.80
C LEU A 238 -11.16 7.32 19.33
N ARG A 239 -11.95 6.53 20.06
CA ARG A 239 -11.71 6.36 21.49
C ARG A 239 -10.40 5.60 21.65
N VAL A 240 -9.46 6.19 22.40
CA VAL A 240 -8.23 5.48 22.77
C VAL A 240 -8.64 4.23 23.55
N LEU A 241 -8.24 3.06 23.03
CA LEU A 241 -8.53 1.78 23.64
C LEU A 241 -7.69 1.64 24.91
N ASP A 242 -8.23 0.99 25.95
CA ASP A 242 -7.53 0.84 27.23
C ASP A 242 -6.18 0.11 27.09
N VAL A 243 -6.06 -0.80 26.11
CA VAL A 243 -4.81 -1.49 25.77
C VAL A 243 -3.71 -0.54 25.29
N LEU A 244 -4.08 0.55 24.60
CA LEU A 244 -3.14 1.58 24.13
C LEU A 244 -2.93 2.68 25.19
N SER A 245 -3.85 2.83 26.15
CA SER A 245 -3.78 3.90 27.15
C SER A 245 -2.57 3.82 28.09
N HIS A 246 -1.95 2.65 28.19
CA HIS A 246 -0.75 2.40 29.00
C HIS A 246 0.53 2.27 28.15
N GLU A 247 0.44 2.48 26.83
CA GLU A 247 1.59 2.42 25.94
C GLU A 247 2.58 3.54 26.31
N GLN A 248 3.81 3.16 26.66
CA GLN A 248 4.86 4.10 26.98
C GLN A 248 5.59 4.46 25.68
N GLY A 249 5.18 5.57 25.06
CA GLY A 249 5.89 6.11 23.89
C GLY A 249 7.33 6.47 24.25
N GLN A 250 8.30 5.77 23.67
CA GLN A 250 9.71 6.10 23.78
C GLN A 250 10.10 7.04 22.63
N ILE A 251 10.48 8.27 22.97
CA ILE A 251 10.99 9.23 21.98
C ILE A 251 12.49 9.02 21.84
N HIS A 252 12.92 8.63 20.64
CA HIS A 252 14.33 8.53 20.27
C HIS A 252 14.72 9.79 19.51
N TYR A 253 15.38 10.75 20.18
CA TYR A 253 15.73 12.05 19.58
C TYR A 253 16.76 11.95 18.44
N ASN A 254 17.54 10.86 18.38
CA ASN A 254 18.63 10.68 17.43
C ASN A 254 18.46 9.39 16.59
N GLY A 255 17.23 8.92 16.40
CA GLY A 255 16.95 7.69 15.66
C GLY A 255 15.50 7.62 15.21
N LEU A 256 15.17 6.56 14.47
CA LEU A 256 13.79 6.29 14.09
C LEU A 256 12.94 5.95 15.33
N PRO A 257 11.61 6.15 15.26
CA PRO A 257 10.70 5.62 16.27
C PRO A 257 11.00 4.15 16.59
N GLY A 258 10.93 3.77 17.87
CA GLY A 258 11.27 2.41 18.31
C GLY A 258 12.77 2.06 18.23
N ASN A 259 13.66 3.04 17.99
CA ASN A 259 15.11 2.83 17.83
C ASN A 259 15.45 1.85 16.69
N VAL A 260 14.64 1.86 15.64
CA VAL A 260 14.86 1.04 14.44
C VAL A 260 16.15 1.50 13.76
N SER A 261 17.02 0.54 13.44
CA SER A 261 18.24 0.78 12.68
C SER A 261 17.91 1.03 11.21
N ILE A 262 18.59 1.98 10.58
CA ILE A 262 18.53 2.14 9.13
C ILE A 262 19.29 0.99 8.49
N VAL A 263 18.63 0.26 7.59
CA VAL A 263 19.21 -0.83 6.82
C VAL A 263 19.39 -0.35 5.38
N CYS A 264 20.64 -0.31 4.94
CA CYS A 264 20.98 -0.12 3.54
C CYS A 264 21.22 -1.50 2.90
N GLY A 265 20.61 -1.74 1.73
CA GLY A 265 20.44 -3.08 1.17
C GLY A 265 21.68 -3.99 1.08
N SER A 266 21.39 -5.29 1.27
CA SER A 266 21.83 -6.45 0.45
C SER A 266 21.32 -7.78 1.06
N GLU A 267 20.78 -7.75 2.27
CA GLU A 267 20.26 -8.93 2.97
C GLU A 267 18.78 -8.76 3.36
N TYR A 268 18.02 -9.85 3.31
CA TYR A 268 16.69 -9.97 3.90
C TYR A 268 16.86 -10.07 5.41
N ASN A 269 16.26 -9.15 6.18
CA ASN A 269 16.44 -9.11 7.62
C ASN A 269 15.25 -9.76 8.31
N LEU A 270 15.47 -10.81 9.09
CA LEU A 270 14.43 -11.47 9.91
C LEU A 270 14.27 -10.78 11.26
#